data_AF-A0A0F9L7A8-F1
#
_entry.id   AF-A0A0F9L7A8-F1
#
_cell.length_a   1.000
_cell.length_b   1.000
_cell.length_c   1.000
_cell.angle_alpha   90.00
_cell.angle_beta   90.00
_cell.angle_gamma   90.00
#
_symmetry.space_group_name_H-M   'P 1'
#
loop_
_entity.id
_entity.type
_entity.pdbx_description
1 polymer ?
#
loop_
_entity_poly.entity_id
_entity_poly.type
_entity_poly.pdbx_seq_one_letter_code
_entity_poly.pdbx_strand_id
1 'polypeptide(L)'
;MPSKIEFKVNKYITLKLEEGKTNIYLQGELFRQCKYLILNISVDNISSFDEIESIDEAIEKYENSIRETNENKINIPAEVEFWGHCSNLQVWAENNYNTRLLHSNLAFPLLKVLSKIGDPSATKILKEQVIKRLLYGYPGVVYYLINEGYLNNLKKDELTTLSENIEDLIRKLLYNFLKSKKTNGFLMIKIFKFVKKMHH
;
A
#
# COMPACT_ATOMS: atom_id res chain seq x y z
N MET A 1 5.42 -9.23 34.19
CA MET A 1 6.17 -8.46 33.17
C MET A 1 5.57 -8.84 31.82
N PRO A 2 5.03 -7.93 31.00
CA PRO A 2 4.54 -8.35 29.70
C PRO A 2 5.74 -8.87 28.90
N SER A 3 5.63 -10.11 28.42
CA SER A 3 6.62 -10.78 27.60
C SER A 3 6.92 -9.92 26.37
N LYS A 4 8.21 -9.59 26.17
CA LYS A 4 8.67 -8.90 24.97
C LYS A 4 8.72 -9.92 23.84
N ILE A 5 7.60 -10.10 23.15
CA ILE A 5 7.52 -10.98 21.98
C ILE A 5 8.14 -10.24 20.79
N GLU A 6 9.05 -10.89 20.08
CA GLU A 6 9.63 -10.36 18.85
C GLU A 6 9.54 -11.38 17.72
N PHE A 7 9.39 -10.87 16.50
CA PHE A 7 9.33 -11.68 15.30
C PHE A 7 10.15 -11.02 14.18
N LYS A 8 11.12 -11.74 13.63
CA LYS A 8 11.95 -11.25 12.53
C LYS A 8 11.35 -11.74 11.20
N VAL A 9 10.85 -10.80 10.41
CA VAL A 9 10.29 -11.09 9.08
C VAL A 9 11.41 -11.35 8.08
N ASN A 10 12.44 -10.49 8.09
CA ASN A 10 13.65 -10.66 7.29
C ASN A 10 14.81 -9.88 7.93
N LYS A 11 15.94 -9.78 7.21
CA LYS A 11 17.14 -9.08 7.71
C LYS A 11 16.93 -7.58 8.00
N TYR A 12 15.89 -6.96 7.44
CA TYR A 12 15.58 -5.54 7.63
C TYR A 12 14.37 -5.31 8.54
N ILE A 13 13.39 -6.22 8.55
CA ILE A 13 12.07 -6.00 9.18
C ILE A 13 11.94 -6.86 10.44
N THR A 14 11.59 -6.23 11.55
CA THR A 14 11.29 -6.91 12.82
C THR A 14 10.03 -6.32 13.43
N LEU A 15 9.13 -7.16 13.95
CA LEU A 15 7.98 -6.74 14.74
C LEU A 15 8.25 -7.03 16.22
N LYS A 16 7.77 -6.17 17.10
CA LYS A 16 7.81 -6.39 18.56
C LYS A 16 6.47 -6.04 19.18
N LEU A 17 6.00 -6.88 20.10
CA LEU A 17 4.87 -6.56 20.96
C LEU A 17 5.39 -5.87 22.22
N GLU A 18 5.13 -4.58 22.33
CA GLU A 18 5.59 -3.74 23.43
C GLU A 18 4.40 -2.96 23.99
N GLU A 19 4.17 -3.04 25.30
CA GLU A 19 3.05 -2.35 25.97
C GLU A 19 1.67 -2.65 25.35
N GLY A 20 1.47 -3.88 24.86
CA GLY A 20 0.23 -4.31 24.20
C GLY A 20 0.05 -3.75 22.78
N LYS A 21 1.08 -3.17 22.17
CA LYS A 21 1.07 -2.66 20.80
C LYS A 21 2.10 -3.35 19.93
N THR A 22 1.69 -3.66 18.70
CA THR A 22 2.60 -4.17 17.68
C THR A 22 3.37 -3.03 17.03
N ASN A 23 4.69 -3.02 17.23
CA ASN A 23 5.60 -2.05 16.65
C ASN A 23 6.42 -2.69 15.52
N ILE A 24 6.55 -1.99 14.40
CA ILE A 24 7.39 -2.42 13.27
C ILE A 24 8.72 -1.67 13.33
N TYR A 25 9.83 -2.38 13.14
CA TYR A 25 11.19 -1.84 13.09
C TYR A 25 11.83 -2.15 11.75
N LEU A 26 12.52 -1.17 11.21
CA LEU A 26 13.31 -1.27 9.98
C LEU A 26 14.78 -1.02 10.32
N GLN A 27 15.62 -2.05 10.21
CA GLN A 27 17.03 -2.02 10.63
C GLN A 27 17.22 -1.53 12.07
N GLY A 28 16.31 -1.92 12.97
CA GLY A 28 16.33 -1.52 14.38
C GLY A 28 15.67 -0.18 14.67
N GLU A 29 15.32 0.63 13.66
CA GLU A 29 14.63 1.91 13.83
C GLU A 29 13.12 1.76 13.80
N LEU A 30 12.42 2.39 14.75
CA LEU A 30 10.96 2.31 14.86
C LEU A 30 10.29 2.96 13.63
N PHE A 31 9.50 2.17 12.91
CA PHE A 31 8.72 2.64 11.77
C PHE A 31 7.42 3.30 12.24
N ARG A 32 7.39 4.63 12.21
CA ARG A 32 6.26 5.45 12.72
C ARG A 32 5.17 5.76 11.69
N GLN A 33 5.37 5.37 10.43
CA GLN A 33 4.48 5.75 9.34
C GLN A 33 3.35 4.74 9.16
N CYS A 34 2.43 4.68 10.12
CA CYS A 34 1.12 4.07 9.94
C CYS A 34 0.11 4.65 10.92
N LYS A 35 -0.93 5.34 10.41
CA LYS A 35 -2.02 5.86 11.26
C LYS A 35 -3.14 4.83 11.46
N TYR A 36 -3.28 3.87 10.55
CA TYR A 36 -4.38 2.89 10.57
C TYR A 36 -3.95 1.64 9.82
N LEU A 37 -3.61 0.57 10.55
CA LEU A 37 -3.51 -0.75 9.95
C LEU A 37 -4.85 -1.45 10.23
N ILE A 38 -5.76 -1.41 9.27
CA ILE A 38 -7.04 -2.14 9.36
C ILE A 38 -6.72 -3.59 8.99
N LEU A 39 -6.55 -4.44 10.01
CA LEU A 39 -6.40 -5.89 9.86
C LEU A 39 -7.64 -6.61 10.39
N ASN A 40 -8.77 -6.49 9.70
CA ASN A 40 -9.83 -7.46 9.89
C ASN A 40 -10.60 -7.63 8.58
N ILE A 41 -10.09 -8.49 7.71
CA ILE A 41 -10.87 -9.04 6.60
C ILE A 41 -11.00 -10.52 6.92
N SER A 42 -12.21 -10.96 7.28
CA SER A 42 -12.50 -12.40 7.41
C SER A 42 -12.25 -13.07 6.05
N VAL A 43 -11.51 -14.16 6.11
CA VAL A 43 -11.11 -15.03 4.98
C VAL A 43 -12.31 -15.82 4.45
N ASP A 44 -13.47 -15.77 5.12
CA ASP A 44 -14.60 -16.67 4.86
C ASP A 44 -15.40 -16.31 3.59
N ASN A 45 -15.09 -15.19 2.92
CA ASN A 45 -15.75 -14.77 1.68
C ASN A 45 -14.79 -14.68 0.47
N ILE A 46 -13.63 -15.35 0.49
CA ILE A 46 -12.61 -15.25 -0.59
C ILE A 46 -13.15 -15.58 -1.99
N SER A 47 -14.22 -16.38 -2.11
CA SER A 47 -14.81 -16.72 -3.41
C SER A 47 -15.43 -15.55 -4.18
N SER A 48 -15.58 -14.36 -3.57
CA SER A 48 -16.01 -13.12 -4.27
C SER A 48 -14.89 -12.12 -4.56
N PHE A 49 -13.62 -12.47 -4.32
CA PHE A 49 -12.47 -11.54 -4.45
C PHE A 49 -11.60 -11.77 -5.69
N ASP A 50 -11.96 -12.69 -6.60
CA ASP A 50 -11.19 -12.93 -7.83
C ASP A 50 -11.06 -11.69 -8.73
N GLU A 51 -11.93 -10.69 -8.55
CA GLU A 51 -11.86 -9.39 -9.24
C GLU A 51 -11.11 -8.29 -8.46
N ILE A 52 -10.69 -8.54 -7.21
CA ILE A 52 -10.16 -7.51 -6.33
C ILE A 52 -8.65 -7.52 -6.34
N GLU A 53 -8.09 -6.42 -6.85
CA GLU A 53 -6.67 -6.32 -7.14
C GLU A 53 -5.87 -5.66 -6.00
N SER A 54 -6.53 -5.36 -4.87
CA SER A 54 -5.86 -5.00 -3.60
C SER A 54 -6.77 -4.99 -2.38
N ILE A 55 -6.13 -5.09 -1.21
CA ILE A 55 -6.76 -4.87 0.09
C ILE A 55 -7.47 -3.51 0.20
N ASP A 56 -6.92 -2.44 -0.39
CA ASP A 56 -7.60 -1.12 -0.39
C ASP A 56 -9.00 -1.19 -1.01
N GLU A 57 -9.13 -1.90 -2.14
CA GLU A 57 -10.40 -2.08 -2.85
C GLU A 57 -11.34 -3.02 -2.10
N ALA A 58 -10.81 -4.09 -1.50
CA ALA A 58 -11.57 -5.00 -0.65
C ALA A 58 -12.21 -4.26 0.54
N ILE A 59 -11.44 -3.45 1.25
CA ILE A 59 -11.91 -2.69 2.41
C ILE A 59 -12.99 -1.70 1.99
N GLU A 60 -12.78 -0.93 0.91
CA GLU A 60 -13.79 0.04 0.46
C GLU A 60 -15.09 -0.64 0.03
N LYS A 61 -15.02 -1.78 -0.67
CA LYS A 61 -16.21 -2.58 -1.03
C LYS A 61 -16.91 -3.15 0.22
N TYR A 62 -16.15 -3.66 1.19
CA TYR A 62 -16.66 -4.21 2.45
C TYR A 62 -17.33 -3.14 3.34
N GLU A 63 -16.69 -1.99 3.53
CA GLU A 63 -17.26 -0.85 4.26
C GLU A 63 -18.54 -0.34 3.60
N ASN A 64 -18.60 -0.33 2.26
CA ASN A 64 -19.82 0.04 1.55
C ASN A 64 -20.95 -0.99 1.74
N SER A 65 -20.64 -2.27 1.92
CA SER A 65 -21.65 -3.31 2.22
C SER A 65 -22.13 -3.32 3.68
N ILE A 66 -21.35 -2.77 4.63
CA ILE A 66 -21.64 -2.83 6.07
C ILE A 66 -22.22 -1.52 6.63
N ARG A 67 -22.38 -0.48 5.81
CA ARG A 67 -23.06 0.76 6.22
C ARG A 67 -24.52 0.57 6.68
N GLU A 68 -25.06 -0.66 6.65
CA GLU A 68 -26.38 -1.02 7.15
C GLU A 68 -26.38 -1.78 8.51
N THR A 69 -25.23 -2.19 9.07
CA THR A 69 -25.16 -2.90 10.35
C THR A 69 -24.14 -2.25 11.30
N ASN A 70 -24.62 -1.77 12.45
CA ASN A 70 -23.79 -1.31 13.57
C ASN A 70 -22.99 -2.50 14.12
N GLU A 71 -21.78 -2.72 13.61
CA GLU A 71 -20.94 -3.83 14.07
C GLU A 71 -20.10 -3.44 15.29
N ASN A 72 -20.30 -4.22 16.36
CA ASN A 72 -19.50 -4.22 17.56
C ASN A 72 -18.03 -4.52 17.20
N LYS A 73 -17.11 -3.64 17.60
CA LYS A 73 -15.67 -3.93 17.53
C LYS A 73 -15.36 -5.21 18.30
N ILE A 74 -14.97 -6.27 17.58
CA ILE A 74 -14.47 -7.50 18.18
C ILE A 74 -13.19 -7.13 18.95
N ASN A 75 -13.15 -7.45 20.24
CA ASN A 75 -11.97 -7.25 21.07
C ASN A 75 -10.98 -8.40 20.85
N ILE A 76 -9.96 -8.18 20.02
CA ILE A 76 -8.92 -9.18 19.73
C ILE A 76 -7.79 -9.04 20.75
N PRO A 77 -7.32 -10.12 21.40
CA PRO A 77 -6.15 -10.05 22.28
C PRO A 77 -4.91 -9.56 21.54
N ALA A 78 -4.11 -8.70 22.18
CA ALA A 78 -2.94 -8.06 21.54
C ALA A 78 -1.92 -9.06 20.97
N GLU A 79 -1.76 -10.22 21.60
CA GLU A 79 -0.86 -11.29 21.11
C GLU A 79 -1.41 -11.97 19.85
N VAL A 80 -2.72 -12.21 19.79
CA VAL A 80 -3.38 -12.79 18.60
C VAL A 80 -3.27 -11.81 17.43
N GLU A 81 -3.54 -10.53 17.70
CA GLU A 81 -3.38 -9.46 16.71
C GLU A 81 -1.92 -9.37 16.22
N PHE A 82 -0.95 -9.41 17.14
CA PHE A 82 0.48 -9.41 16.82
C PHE A 82 0.86 -10.52 15.85
N TRP A 83 0.43 -11.75 16.09
CA TRP A 83 0.73 -12.87 15.17
C TRP A 83 0.07 -12.70 13.80
N GLY A 84 -1.13 -12.12 13.75
CA GLY A 84 -1.78 -11.72 12.49
C GLY A 84 -0.95 -10.69 11.71
N HIS A 85 -0.45 -9.65 12.39
CA HIS A 85 0.46 -8.67 11.79
C HIS A 85 1.75 -9.32 11.27
N CYS A 86 2.35 -10.21 12.06
CA CYS A 86 3.57 -10.93 11.69
C CYS A 86 3.36 -11.76 10.43
N SER A 87 2.28 -12.54 10.36
CA SER A 87 1.96 -13.37 9.20
C SER A 87 1.76 -12.54 7.94
N ASN A 88 1.02 -11.42 8.02
CA ASN A 88 0.80 -10.54 6.88
C ASN A 88 2.09 -9.90 6.36
N LEU A 89 2.94 -9.39 7.26
CA LEU A 89 4.22 -8.79 6.84
C LEU A 89 5.20 -9.85 6.31
N GLN A 90 5.18 -11.07 6.86
CA GLN A 90 5.98 -12.18 6.35
C GLN A 90 5.56 -12.55 4.93
N VAL A 91 4.27 -12.82 4.70
CA VAL A 91 3.74 -13.16 3.37
C VAL A 91 4.05 -12.04 2.37
N TRP A 92 3.89 -10.78 2.77
CA TRP A 92 4.26 -9.63 1.94
C TRP A 92 5.75 -9.63 1.56
N ALA A 93 6.66 -9.87 2.51
CA ALA A 93 8.09 -9.90 2.26
C ALA A 93 8.52 -11.08 1.38
N GLU A 94 7.95 -12.26 1.62
CA GLU A 94 8.23 -13.49 0.85
C GLU A 94 7.69 -13.41 -0.58
N ASN A 95 6.64 -12.63 -0.82
CA ASN A 95 6.06 -12.41 -2.15
C ASN A 95 6.64 -11.17 -2.85
N ASN A 96 7.96 -10.95 -2.70
CA ASN A 96 8.67 -9.84 -3.34
C ASN A 96 8.01 -8.47 -3.10
N TYR A 97 7.59 -8.22 -1.85
CA TYR A 97 6.96 -6.97 -1.43
C TYR A 97 5.73 -6.56 -2.28
N ASN A 98 4.94 -7.54 -2.73
CA ASN A 98 3.74 -7.31 -3.52
C ASN A 98 2.74 -6.38 -2.79
N THR A 99 2.56 -5.16 -3.29
CA THR A 99 1.77 -4.10 -2.62
C THR A 99 0.26 -4.33 -2.60
N ARG A 100 -0.20 -5.47 -3.13
CA ARG A 100 -1.61 -5.90 -3.04
C ARG A 100 -1.90 -6.61 -1.72
N LEU A 101 -0.87 -7.19 -1.09
CA LEU A 101 -0.96 -8.03 0.10
C LEU A 101 -1.00 -7.23 1.41
N LEU A 102 -0.75 -5.92 1.33
CA LEU A 102 -0.92 -4.99 2.44
C LEU A 102 -1.68 -3.76 1.92
N HIS A 103 -2.38 -3.07 2.80
CA HIS A 103 -3.02 -1.81 2.46
C HIS A 103 -1.96 -0.77 2.02
N SER A 104 -2.30 0.11 1.08
CA SER A 104 -1.33 0.99 0.42
C SER A 104 -0.67 2.00 1.37
N ASN A 105 -1.36 2.36 2.46
CA ASN A 105 -0.82 3.23 3.52
C ASN A 105 0.29 2.58 4.38
N LEU A 106 0.50 1.27 4.26
CA LEU A 106 1.60 0.54 4.90
C LEU A 106 2.61 0.07 3.85
N ALA A 107 2.13 -0.60 2.79
CA ALA A 107 2.97 -1.28 1.80
C ALA A 107 4.00 -0.32 1.17
N PHE A 108 3.53 0.83 0.68
CA PHE A 108 4.37 1.81 -0.01
C PHE A 108 5.34 2.53 0.94
N PRO A 109 4.90 3.01 2.12
CA PRO A 109 5.82 3.54 3.12
C PRO A 109 6.92 2.57 3.56
N LEU A 110 6.60 1.30 3.81
CA LEU A 110 7.60 0.28 4.14
C LEU A 110 8.62 0.14 3.01
N LEU A 111 8.15 -0.09 1.77
CA LEU A 111 9.03 -0.18 0.59
C LEU A 111 9.90 1.06 0.39
N LYS A 112 9.34 2.25 0.63
CA LYS A 112 10.08 3.52 0.54
C LYS A 112 11.22 3.59 1.55
N VAL A 113 11.00 3.15 2.79
CA VAL A 113 12.06 3.13 3.80
C VAL A 113 13.07 2.02 3.52
N LEU A 114 12.62 0.81 3.15
CA LEU A 114 13.49 -0.30 2.72
C LEU A 114 14.43 0.11 1.57
N SER A 115 13.90 0.85 0.60
CA SER A 115 14.70 1.40 -0.51
C SER A 115 15.78 2.38 -0.02
N LYS A 116 15.47 3.21 0.99
CA LYS A 116 16.40 4.20 1.55
C LYS A 116 17.51 3.57 2.38
N ILE A 117 17.20 2.51 3.13
CA ILE A 117 18.19 1.79 3.95
C ILE A 117 19.05 0.82 3.13
N GLY A 118 18.82 0.75 1.80
CA GLY A 118 19.67 0.01 0.87
C GLY A 118 19.31 -1.46 0.73
N ASP A 119 18.05 -1.86 0.93
CA ASP A 119 17.59 -3.15 0.43
C ASP A 119 17.74 -3.18 -1.12
N PRO A 120 18.61 -4.04 -1.68
CA PRO A 120 18.91 -4.06 -3.11
C PRO A 120 17.67 -4.32 -3.98
N SER A 121 16.71 -5.09 -3.47
CA SER A 121 15.49 -5.45 -4.20
C SER A 121 14.42 -4.37 -4.06
N ALA A 122 14.33 -3.71 -2.90
CA ALA A 122 13.25 -2.78 -2.59
C ALA A 122 13.19 -1.58 -3.54
N THR A 123 14.33 -1.03 -3.96
CA THR A 123 14.35 0.15 -4.85
C THR A 123 13.73 -0.15 -6.22
N LYS A 124 14.08 -1.31 -6.79
CA LYS A 124 13.52 -1.75 -8.07
C LYS A 124 12.03 -2.09 -7.91
N ILE A 125 11.70 -2.87 -6.89
CA ILE A 125 10.34 -3.32 -6.62
C ILE A 125 9.40 -2.14 -6.34
N LEU A 126 9.83 -1.13 -5.58
CA LEU A 126 9.01 0.05 -5.30
C LEU A 126 8.53 0.72 -6.59
N LYS A 127 9.43 0.91 -7.56
CA LYS A 127 9.09 1.51 -8.85
C LYS A 127 8.10 0.64 -9.63
N GLU A 128 8.38 -0.65 -9.73
CA GLU A 128 7.52 -1.62 -10.42
C GLU A 128 6.11 -1.67 -9.81
N GLN A 129 6.02 -1.66 -8.48
CA GLN A 129 4.74 -1.69 -7.77
C GLN A 129 3.96 -0.39 -7.99
N VAL A 130 4.59 0.78 -7.90
CA VAL A 130 3.94 2.06 -8.21
C VAL A 130 3.37 2.04 -9.63
N ILE A 131 4.15 1.58 -10.60
CA ILE A 131 3.72 1.46 -12.00
C ILE A 131 2.53 0.50 -12.15
N LYS A 132 2.62 -0.71 -11.58
CA LYS A 132 1.54 -1.71 -11.64
C LYS A 132 0.23 -1.16 -11.09
N ARG A 133 0.28 -0.45 -9.94
CA ARG A 133 -0.91 0.16 -9.34
C ARG A 133 -1.49 1.31 -10.17
N LEU A 134 -0.62 2.10 -10.81
CA LEU A 134 -1.03 3.14 -11.74
C LEU A 134 -1.73 2.56 -12.98
N LEU A 135 -1.20 1.49 -13.56
CA LEU A 135 -1.79 0.80 -14.73
C LEU A 135 -3.14 0.15 -14.41
N TYR A 136 -3.27 -0.45 -13.22
CA TYR A 136 -4.53 -1.00 -12.75
C TYR A 136 -5.58 0.11 -12.54
N GLY A 137 -5.17 1.23 -11.94
CA GLY A 137 -5.98 2.44 -11.94
C GLY A 137 -7.06 2.49 -10.85
N TYR A 138 -6.91 1.77 -9.73
CA TYR A 138 -7.87 1.92 -8.62
C TYR A 138 -7.85 3.35 -8.05
N PRO A 139 -8.96 4.10 -8.07
CA PRO A 139 -8.93 5.53 -7.78
C PRO A 139 -8.31 5.92 -6.43
N GLY A 140 -8.63 5.19 -5.35
CA GLY A 140 -8.11 5.49 -4.01
C GLY A 140 -6.58 5.35 -3.91
N VAL A 141 -6.05 4.29 -4.52
CA VAL A 141 -4.61 3.99 -4.53
C VAL A 141 -3.87 4.95 -5.43
N VAL A 142 -4.39 5.20 -6.63
CA VAL A 142 -3.83 6.18 -7.58
C VAL A 142 -3.74 7.56 -6.93
N TYR A 143 -4.82 8.01 -6.29
CA TYR A 143 -4.87 9.28 -5.57
C TYR A 143 -3.78 9.35 -4.49
N TYR A 144 -3.66 8.30 -3.66
CA TYR A 144 -2.63 8.20 -2.63
C TYR A 144 -1.22 8.30 -3.22
N LEU A 145 -0.92 7.54 -4.27
CA LEU A 145 0.41 7.51 -4.91
C LEU A 145 0.83 8.88 -5.45
N ILE A 146 -0.09 9.60 -6.08
CA ILE A 146 0.15 10.95 -6.59
C ILE A 146 0.37 11.92 -5.43
N ASN A 147 -0.47 11.86 -4.39
CA ASN A 147 -0.40 12.79 -3.28
C ASN A 147 0.89 12.66 -2.46
N GLU A 148 1.30 11.43 -2.17
CA GLU A 148 2.54 11.14 -1.44
C GLU A 148 3.81 11.28 -2.30
N GLY A 149 3.66 11.65 -3.58
CA GLY A 149 4.77 12.00 -4.47
C GLY A 149 5.57 10.80 -4.96
N TYR A 150 4.99 9.60 -5.00
CA TYR A 150 5.68 8.40 -5.48
C TYR A 150 6.05 8.49 -6.97
N LEU A 151 5.31 9.28 -7.75
CA LEU A 151 5.57 9.50 -9.18
C LEU A 151 6.85 10.31 -9.43
N ASN A 152 7.35 11.06 -8.45
CA ASN A 152 8.55 11.89 -8.61
C ASN A 152 9.81 11.06 -8.93
N ASN A 153 9.83 9.81 -8.44
CA ASN A 153 10.96 8.90 -8.53
C ASN A 153 11.03 8.11 -9.85
N LEU A 154 10.01 8.24 -10.72
CA LEU A 154 9.93 7.53 -12.00
C LEU A 154 10.59 8.36 -13.10
N LYS A 155 11.54 7.79 -13.83
CA LYS A 155 12.17 8.41 -15.01
C LYS A 155 11.39 8.07 -16.29
N LYS A 156 11.55 8.90 -17.32
CA LYS A 156 10.92 8.67 -18.64
C LYS A 156 11.30 7.31 -19.22
N ASP A 157 12.59 6.96 -19.23
CA ASP A 157 13.08 5.72 -19.83
C ASP A 157 12.57 4.46 -19.08
N GLU A 158 12.32 4.60 -17.78
CA GLU A 158 11.71 3.55 -16.95
C GLU A 158 10.23 3.36 -17.27
N LEU A 159 9.58 4.43 -17.77
CA LEU A 159 8.19 4.43 -18.21
C LEU A 159 8.06 4.04 -19.68
N THR A 160 9.06 4.30 -20.53
CA THR A 160 9.05 3.85 -21.93
C THR A 160 9.24 2.35 -22.08
N THR A 161 9.72 1.64 -21.05
CA THR A 161 9.65 0.16 -21.04
C THR A 161 8.19 -0.33 -20.86
N LEU A 162 7.26 0.56 -20.51
CA LEU A 162 5.81 0.34 -20.46
C LEU A 162 5.11 0.72 -21.78
N SER A 163 5.85 0.79 -22.89
CA SER A 163 5.55 1.52 -24.14
C SER A 163 4.27 1.16 -24.89
N GLU A 164 3.42 0.28 -24.42
CA GLU A 164 2.12 0.07 -25.07
C GLU A 164 0.97 0.86 -24.42
N ASN A 165 1.19 1.44 -23.22
CA ASN A 165 0.06 1.94 -22.40
C ASN A 165 0.29 3.28 -21.69
N ILE A 166 1.27 4.09 -22.09
CA ILE A 166 1.46 5.43 -21.49
C ILE A 166 0.23 6.32 -21.72
N GLU A 167 -0.32 6.33 -22.94
CA GLU A 167 -1.52 7.12 -23.27
C GLU A 167 -2.75 6.58 -22.54
N ASP A 168 -2.90 5.26 -22.44
CA ASP A 168 -3.96 4.62 -21.66
C ASP A 168 -3.83 4.94 -20.17
N LEU A 169 -2.62 4.95 -19.63
CA LEU A 169 -2.35 5.36 -18.26
C LEU A 169 -2.77 6.81 -18.04
N ILE A 170 -2.37 7.73 -18.92
CA ILE A 170 -2.79 9.14 -18.84
C ILE A 170 -4.31 9.25 -18.93
N ARG A 171 -4.95 8.50 -19.84
CA ARG A 171 -6.40 8.48 -20.02
C ARG A 171 -7.13 7.96 -18.78
N LYS A 172 -6.64 6.87 -18.17
CA LYS A 172 -7.16 6.32 -16.90
C LYS A 172 -6.98 7.31 -15.74
N LEU A 173 -5.82 7.97 -15.66
CA LEU A 173 -5.57 9.00 -14.66
C LEU A 173 -6.54 10.17 -14.79
N LEU A 174 -6.76 10.66 -16.01
CA LEU A 174 -7.71 11.73 -16.31
C LEU A 174 -9.16 11.30 -16.05
N TYR A 175 -9.54 10.08 -16.45
CA TYR A 175 -10.88 9.53 -16.21
C TYR A 175 -11.18 9.38 -14.71
N ASN A 176 -10.25 8.78 -13.95
CA ASN A 176 -10.37 8.66 -12.50
C ASN A 176 -10.43 10.02 -11.81
N PHE A 177 -9.64 10.98 -12.30
CA PHE A 177 -9.69 12.36 -11.84
C PHE A 177 -11.09 12.97 -12.02
N LEU A 178 -11.66 12.87 -13.22
CA LEU A 178 -13.00 13.39 -13.55
C LEU A 178 -14.12 12.70 -12.76
N LYS A 179 -13.97 11.40 -12.47
CA LYS A 179 -14.97 10.61 -11.73
C LYS A 179 -14.91 10.84 -10.22
N SER A 180 -13.77 11.26 -9.67
CA SER A 180 -13.63 11.47 -8.23
C SER A 180 -14.37 12.73 -7.76
N LYS A 181 -15.27 12.61 -6.78
CA LYS A 181 -15.93 13.78 -6.13
C LYS A 181 -14.98 14.58 -5.21
N LYS A 182 -13.71 14.20 -5.13
CA LYS A 182 -12.66 14.78 -4.25
C LYS A 182 -11.59 15.54 -5.04
N THR A 183 -11.97 16.18 -6.15
CA THR A 183 -11.04 16.99 -6.95
C THR A 183 -10.64 18.26 -6.20
N ASN A 184 -9.38 18.31 -5.78
CA ASN A 184 -8.70 19.54 -5.36
C ASN A 184 -7.73 19.96 -6.47
N GLY A 185 -7.72 21.24 -6.86
CA GLY A 185 -6.88 21.77 -7.95
C GLY A 185 -5.38 21.44 -7.80
N PHE A 186 -4.91 21.18 -6.58
CA PHE A 186 -3.55 20.73 -6.31
C PHE A 186 -3.21 19.36 -6.94
N LEU A 187 -4.16 18.43 -6.98
CA LEU A 187 -3.97 17.12 -7.61
C LEU A 187 -3.82 17.26 -9.13
N MET A 188 -4.61 18.14 -9.75
CA MET A 188 -4.49 18.47 -11.17
C MET A 188 -3.09 18.97 -11.52
N ILE A 189 -2.54 19.88 -10.71
CA ILE A 189 -1.18 20.39 -10.91
C ILE A 189 -0.16 19.27 -10.87
N LYS A 190 -0.30 18.31 -9.93
CA LYS A 190 0.60 17.15 -9.84
C LYS A 190 0.48 16.23 -11.06
N ILE A 191 -0.73 15.93 -11.52
CA ILE A 191 -0.98 15.13 -12.72
C ILE A 191 -0.40 15.83 -13.95
N PHE A 192 -0.66 17.13 -14.13
CA PHE A 192 -0.09 17.90 -15.25
C PHE A 192 1.43 17.94 -15.23
N LYS A 193 2.05 18.11 -14.05
CA LYS A 193 3.51 18.05 -13.91
C LYS A 193 4.06 16.69 -14.33
N PHE A 194 3.39 15.61 -13.93
CA PHE A 194 3.77 14.25 -14.31
C PHE A 194 3.64 14.03 -15.82
N VAL A 195 2.49 14.39 -16.42
CA VAL A 195 2.26 14.29 -17.87
C VAL A 195 3.30 15.11 -18.65
N LYS A 196 3.57 16.35 -18.23
CA LYS A 196 4.58 17.20 -18.85
C LYS A 196 5.99 16.58 -18.79
N LYS A 197 6.35 15.97 -17.65
CA LYS A 197 7.63 15.24 -17.48
C LYS A 197 7.76 14.06 -18.45
N MET A 198 6.65 13.48 -18.90
CA MET A 198 6.66 12.34 -19.82
C MET A 198 6.83 12.74 -21.29
N HIS A 199 6.34 13.91 -21.68
CA HIS A 199 6.40 14.39 -23.06
C HIS A 199 7.73 15.05 -23.42
N HIS A 200 8.45 15.65 -22.46
CA HIS A 200 9.82 16.16 -22.64
C HIS A 200 10.84 15.06 -22.39
#